data_AF-A0A7X2NLR5-F1
#
_entry.id   AF-A0A7X2NLR5-F1
#
_cell.length_a   1.000
_cell.length_b   1.000
_cell.length_c   1.000
_cell.angle_alpha   90.00
_cell.angle_beta   90.00
_cell.angle_gamma   90.00
#
_symmetry.space_group_name_H-M   'P 1'
#
loop_
_entity.id
_entity.type
_entity.pdbx_description
1 polymer ?
#
loop_
_entity_poly.entity_id
_entity_poly.type
_entity_poly.pdbx_seq_one_letter_code
_entity_poly.pdbx_strand_id
1 'polypeptide(L)' 'MPSKKPQFVIRAEQEILDKIAYIESENERSSTQEIVYLIKQRIKSYEQEHGEI' A
#
# COMPACT_ATOMS: atom_id res chain seq x y z
N MET A 1 -21.24 -9.03 -2.59
CA MET A 1 -20.57 -10.19 -1.95
C MET A 1 -19.42 -9.68 -1.12
N PRO A 2 -19.21 -10.16 0.13
CA PRO A 2 -18.02 -9.81 0.89
C PRO A 2 -16.78 -10.27 0.11
N SER A 3 -15.79 -9.38 0.00
CA SER A 3 -14.52 -9.69 -0.64
C SER A 3 -13.87 -10.88 0.08
N LYS A 4 -13.48 -11.92 -0.66
CA LYS A 4 -12.73 -13.09 -0.13
C LYS A 4 -11.24 -12.78 0.12
N LYS A 5 -10.81 -11.54 -0.11
CA LYS A 5 -9.40 -11.16 0.07
C LYS A 5 -9.05 -11.15 1.56
N PRO A 6 -7.82 -11.55 1.92
CA PRO A 6 -7.35 -11.46 3.30
C PRO A 6 -7.40 -10.01 3.78
N GLN A 7 -7.79 -9.81 5.02
CA GLN A 7 -7.80 -8.49 5.66
C GLN A 7 -6.44 -8.24 6.31
N PHE A 8 -5.91 -7.05 6.10
CA PHE A 8 -4.67 -6.59 6.71
C PHE A 8 -4.92 -5.28 7.43
N VAL A 9 -4.72 -5.24 8.74
CA VAL A 9 -4.93 -4.05 9.57
C VAL A 9 -3.58 -3.39 9.80
N ILE A 10 -3.45 -2.14 9.35
CA ILE A 10 -2.25 -1.34 9.55
C ILE A 10 -2.45 -0.47 10.77
N ARG A 11 -1.47 -0.49 11.69
CA ARG A 11 -1.36 0.46 12.80
C ARG A 11 -0.13 1.31 12.55
N ALA A 12 -0.35 2.58 12.32
CA ALA A 12 0.69 3.57 12.05
C ALA A 12 0.35 4.87 12.77
N GLU A 13 1.33 5.76 12.85
CA GLU A 13 1.11 7.12 13.35
C GLU A 13 0.16 7.87 12.41
N GLN A 14 -0.64 8.78 12.99
CA GLN A 14 -1.63 9.56 12.22
C GLN A 14 -0.97 10.33 11.07
N GLU A 15 0.23 10.88 11.29
CA GLU A 15 0.97 11.61 10.26
C GLU A 15 1.26 10.75 9.01
N ILE A 16 1.48 9.44 9.18
CA ILE A 16 1.69 8.52 8.06
C ILE A 16 0.39 8.34 7.28
N LEU A 17 -0.73 8.17 7.98
CA LEU A 17 -2.04 8.01 7.35
C LEU A 17 -2.45 9.29 6.60
N ASP A 18 -2.18 10.46 7.17
CA ASP A 18 -2.47 11.75 6.55
C ASP A 18 -1.66 11.96 5.26
N LYS A 19 -0.38 11.57 5.26
CA LYS A 19 0.47 11.62 4.06
C LYS A 19 -0.02 10.67 2.97
N ILE A 20 -0.47 9.47 3.34
CA ILE A 20 -1.05 8.52 2.37
C ILE A 20 -2.33 9.10 1.76
N ALA A 21 -3.21 9.70 2.58
CA ALA A 21 -4.42 10.35 2.09
C ALA A 21 -4.12 11.54 1.17
N TYR A 22 -3.09 12.32 1.48
CA TYR A 22 -2.64 13.40 0.59
C TYR A 22 -2.24 12.86 -0.80
N ILE A 23 -1.43 11.80 -0.85
CA ILE A 23 -0.98 11.16 -2.09
C ILE A 23 -2.15 10.54 -2.87
N GLU A 24 -3.17 10.02 -2.17
CA GLU A 24 -4.36 9.43 -2.79
C GLU A 24 -5.14 10.45 -3.61
N SER A 25 -5.21 11.70 -3.12
CA SER A 25 -5.97 12.78 -3.75
C SER A 25 -5.43 13.13 -5.13
N GLU A 26 -4.14 12.92 -5.36
CA GLU A 26 -3.49 13.16 -6.65
C GLU A 26 -3.65 11.98 -7.62
N ASN A 27 -3.91 10.77 -7.12
CA ASN A 27 -3.88 9.53 -7.92
C ASN A 27 -5.26 8.94 -8.25
N GLU A 28 -6.37 9.56 -7.82
CA GLU A 28 -7.75 9.07 -7.97
C GLU A 28 -7.94 7.62 -7.47
N ARG A 29 -7.18 7.22 -6.45
CA ARG A 29 -7.18 5.87 -5.85
C ARG A 29 -7.71 5.93 -4.43
N SER A 30 -8.32 4.83 -3.98
CA SER A 30 -8.58 4.65 -2.55
C SER A 30 -7.28 4.38 -1.79
N SER A 31 -7.18 4.82 -0.53
CA SER A 31 -6.00 4.58 0.32
C SER A 31 -5.63 3.09 0.41
N THR A 32 -6.62 2.19 0.35
CA THR A 32 -6.37 0.74 0.30
C THR A 32 -5.63 0.34 -0.98
N GLN A 33 -6.03 0.85 -2.14
CA GLN A 33 -5.37 0.54 -3.41
C GLN A 33 -3.96 1.13 -3.46
N GLU A 34 -3.78 2.33 -2.89
CA GLU A 34 -2.47 2.98 -2.85
C GLU A 34 -1.49 2.22 -1.96
N ILE A 35 -1.93 1.80 -0.76
CA ILE A 35 -1.13 0.95 0.12
C ILE A 35 -0.74 -0.37 -0.57
N VAL A 36 -1.68 -1.01 -1.28
CA VAL A 36 -1.38 -2.24 -2.03
C VAL A 36 -0.37 -1.99 -3.15
N TYR A 37 -0.47 -0.84 -3.83
CA TYR A 37 0.48 -0.45 -4.87
C TYR A 37 1.89 -0.24 -4.28
N LEU A 38 2.01 0.49 -3.18
CA LEU A 38 3.28 0.71 -2.47
C LEU A 38 3.91 -0.62 -2.01
N ILE A 39 3.11 -1.55 -1.48
CA ILE A 39 3.58 -2.89 -1.10
C ILE A 39 4.17 -3.62 -2.31
N LYS A 40 3.45 -3.63 -3.45
CA LYS A 40 3.95 -4.28 -4.68
C LYS A 40 5.25 -3.64 -5.18
N GLN A 41 5.34 -2.31 -5.13
CA GLN A 41 6.55 -1.60 -5.52
C GLN A 41 7.72 -1.96 -4.61
N ARG A 42 7.50 -2.03 -3.30
CA ARG A 42 8.53 -2.41 -2.32
C ARG A 42 9.03 -3.84 -2.53
N ILE A 43 8.12 -4.80 -2.81
CA ILE A 43 8.48 -6.18 -3.13
C ILE A 43 9.33 -6.22 -4.40
N LYS A 44 8.88 -5.59 -5.48
CA LYS A 44 9.62 -5.54 -6.74
C LYS A 44 11.02 -4.94 -6.57
N SER A 45 11.15 -3.84 -5.83
CA SER A 45 12.45 -3.22 -5.56
C SER A 45 13.35 -4.12 -4.72
N TYR A 46 12.80 -4.87 -3.77
CA TYR A 46 13.54 -5.84 -2.98
C TYR A 46 14.04 -7.01 -3.85
N GLU A 47 13.16 -7.58 -4.68
CA GLU A 47 13.48 -8.67 -5.60
C GLU A 47 14.57 -8.28 -6.60
N GLN A 48 14.54 -7.04 -7.08
CA GLN A 48 15.57 -6.50 -7.98
C GLN A 48 16.96 -6.42 -7.31
N GLU A 49 17.01 -6.16 -6.01
CA GLU A 49 18.26 -5.99 -5.28
C GLU A 49 18.81 -7.32 -4.74
N HIS A 50 17.94 -8.27 -4.39
CA HIS A 50 18.33 -9.48 -3.63
C HIS A 50 17.99 -10.80 -4.33
N GLY A 51 17.35 -10.74 -5.50
CA GLY A 51 16.82 -11.91 -6.20
C GLY A 51 15.35 -12.19 -5.85
N GLU A 52 14.69 -12.99 -6.68
CA GLU A 52 13.29 -13.36 -6.47
C GLU A 52 13.10 -14.07 -5.11
N ILE A 53 12.04 -13.65 -4.40
CA ILE A 53 11.62 -14.18 -3.10
C ILE A 53 10.45 -15.15 -3.24
#